data_AF-A0AAE4FU78-F1
#
_entry.id   AF-A0AAE4FU78-F1
#
_cell.length_a   1.000
_cell.length_b   1.000
_cell.length_c   1.000
_cell.angle_alpha   90.00
_cell.angle_beta   90.00
_cell.angle_gamma   90.00
#
_symmetry.space_group_name_H-M   'P 1'
#
loop_
_entity.id
_entity.type
_entity.pdbx_description
1 polymer ?
#
loop_
_entity_poly.entity_id
_entity_poly.type
_entity_poly.pdbx_seq_one_letter_code
_entity_poly.pdbx_strand_id
1 'polypeptide(L)'
;MEDVDGYLLKCTQAPAIGRRRLLLHINGVTSDQDRQYRDLKQLAQLTQANPLDMYGIHNQTHGFEADLLESLLGKAELYRYWPGEMTPEAAQRLQAYGQLLNALCVQDLAPDADMVGIAKTLLPGKLTLPLSEQNLSSLQAVLQLPFIQKMGWLEFANYIYGTLPPGAPRPTLRLAYEILRGIQAGAEIFIVAHSQGLIITALACRMVEIVLKGSPKWAEMLRIVGYGPVILWADLPAVLHQQTVLIQHRQDLVAESLSNMRQMGVWNNVQAQLQNLLNNSDGLFKAMERDSHHAASNYLGLQDNLTSQRSSKLIQLLLTENWQTSPWISGLAGNRIILEAEV
;
A
#
# COMPACT_ATOMS: atom_id res chain seq x y z
N MET A 1 -13.39 -15.37 15.68
CA MET A 1 -11.99 -15.08 15.34
C MET A 1 -11.85 -13.59 15.58
N GLU A 2 -10.86 -13.17 16.36
CA GLU A 2 -10.51 -11.75 16.37
C GLU A 2 -10.06 -11.41 14.94
N ASP A 3 -10.70 -10.42 14.31
CA ASP A 3 -10.34 -9.93 12.98
C ASP A 3 -8.95 -9.27 13.07
N VAL A 4 -7.91 -10.05 12.82
CA VAL A 4 -6.54 -9.55 12.76
C VAL A 4 -6.27 -9.14 11.31
N ASP A 5 -5.63 -8.00 11.07
CA ASP A 5 -5.21 -7.54 9.75
C ASP A 5 -4.14 -8.46 9.11
N GLY A 6 -4.00 -8.43 7.79
CA GLY A 6 -2.93 -9.11 7.04
C GLY A 6 -3.20 -10.55 6.61
N TYR A 7 -4.43 -11.07 6.73
CA TYR A 7 -4.82 -12.34 6.12
C TYR A 7 -5.24 -12.18 4.65
N LEU A 8 -5.22 -13.30 3.92
CA LEU A 8 -5.65 -13.36 2.53
C LEU A 8 -7.13 -13.64 2.39
N LEU A 9 -7.78 -12.80 1.59
CA LEU A 9 -9.14 -12.95 1.12
C LEU A 9 -9.13 -13.54 -0.28
N LYS A 10 -9.51 -14.83 -0.41
CA LYS A 10 -9.63 -15.44 -1.74
C LYS A 10 -10.91 -14.95 -2.44
N CYS A 11 -10.78 -14.48 -3.68
CA CYS A 11 -11.96 -14.22 -4.51
C CYS A 11 -12.56 -15.54 -4.99
N THR A 12 -13.74 -15.91 -4.48
CA THR A 12 -14.43 -17.16 -4.86
C THR A 12 -14.96 -17.14 -6.30
N GLN A 13 -15.06 -15.96 -6.90
CA GLN A 13 -15.56 -15.76 -8.26
C GLN A 13 -14.45 -15.75 -9.32
N ALA A 14 -13.19 -15.69 -8.90
CA ALA A 14 -12.05 -15.83 -9.80
C ALA A 14 -11.73 -17.32 -10.01
N PRO A 15 -11.56 -17.78 -11.27
CA PRO A 15 -11.16 -19.16 -11.54
C PRO A 15 -9.74 -19.41 -11.03
N ALA A 16 -9.50 -20.60 -10.46
CA ALA A 16 -8.17 -21.02 -10.03
C ALA A 16 -7.32 -21.42 -11.26
N ILE A 17 -6.50 -20.50 -11.75
CA ILE A 17 -5.71 -20.66 -12.98
C ILE A 17 -4.25 -21.07 -12.75
N GLY A 18 -3.87 -21.38 -11.50
CA GLY A 18 -2.60 -22.05 -11.19
C GLY A 18 -1.40 -21.12 -10.96
N ARG A 19 -1.61 -19.99 -10.30
CA ARG A 19 -0.66 -18.94 -9.89
C ARG A 19 0.21 -18.35 -11.01
N ARG A 20 -0.03 -18.66 -12.29
CA ARG A 20 0.78 -18.12 -13.39
C ARG A 20 0.60 -16.61 -13.57
N ARG A 21 -0.61 -16.11 -13.32
CA ARG A 21 -0.92 -14.67 -13.27
C ARG A 21 -1.71 -14.40 -11.99
N LEU A 22 -1.10 -13.64 -11.10
CA LEU A 22 -1.58 -13.37 -9.74
C LEU A 22 -2.02 -11.91 -9.65
N LEU A 23 -3.16 -11.64 -9.03
CA LEU A 23 -3.59 -10.30 -8.63
C LEU A 23 -3.65 -10.23 -7.11
N LEU A 24 -2.90 -9.28 -6.55
CA LEU A 24 -2.89 -8.93 -5.14
C LEU A 24 -3.57 -7.57 -4.98
N HIS A 25 -4.67 -7.53 -4.23
CA HIS A 25 -5.46 -6.31 -4.02
C HIS A 25 -5.34 -5.83 -2.58
N ILE A 26 -5.06 -4.53 -2.40
CA ILE A 26 -4.97 -3.88 -1.09
C ILE A 26 -5.79 -2.61 -1.11
N ASN A 27 -6.66 -2.45 -0.13
CA ASN A 27 -7.59 -1.34 -0.06
C ASN A 27 -7.03 -0.14 0.72
N GLY A 28 -7.77 0.96 0.67
CA GLY A 28 -7.52 2.13 1.52
C GLY A 28 -7.95 1.90 2.97
N VAL A 29 -7.82 2.95 3.78
CA VAL A 29 -8.27 2.98 5.18
C VAL A 29 -9.76 2.61 5.30
N THR A 30 -10.18 2.06 6.43
CA THR A 30 -11.59 1.77 6.77
C THR A 30 -12.33 0.88 5.78
N SER A 31 -11.58 0.01 5.10
CA SER A 31 -12.15 -0.96 4.16
C SER A 31 -12.37 -2.28 4.88
N ASP A 32 -13.57 -2.45 5.41
CA ASP A 32 -13.99 -3.72 5.99
C ASP A 32 -13.94 -4.88 5.01
N GLN A 33 -14.05 -6.08 5.57
CA GLN A 33 -13.99 -7.32 4.82
C GLN A 33 -15.03 -7.36 3.69
N ASP A 34 -16.24 -6.83 3.92
CA ASP A 34 -17.32 -6.78 2.94
C ASP A 34 -17.00 -5.84 1.76
N ARG A 35 -16.46 -4.65 2.05
CA ARG A 35 -15.97 -3.70 1.02
C ARG A 35 -14.86 -4.33 0.22
N GLN A 36 -13.92 -5.03 0.87
CA GLN A 36 -12.83 -5.69 0.17
C GLN A 36 -13.31 -6.85 -0.71
N TYR A 37 -14.26 -7.65 -0.24
CA TYR A 37 -14.89 -8.68 -1.08
C TYR A 37 -15.65 -8.08 -2.27
N ARG A 38 -16.38 -6.99 -2.07
CA ARG A 38 -17.06 -6.25 -3.15
C ARG A 38 -16.06 -5.79 -4.21
N ASP A 39 -14.95 -5.20 -3.77
CA ASP A 39 -13.92 -4.67 -4.67
C ASP A 39 -13.21 -5.80 -5.43
N LEU A 40 -12.88 -6.91 -4.76
CA LEU A 40 -12.36 -8.13 -5.39
C LEU A 40 -13.32 -8.72 -6.43
N LYS A 41 -14.61 -8.76 -6.12
CA LYS A 41 -15.65 -9.22 -7.06
C LYS A 41 -15.69 -8.32 -8.29
N GLN A 42 -15.61 -7.01 -8.12
CA GLN A 42 -15.57 -6.07 -9.23
C GLN A 42 -14.31 -6.29 -10.10
N LEU A 43 -13.14 -6.46 -9.50
CA LEU A 43 -11.91 -6.77 -10.23
C LEU A 43 -12.00 -8.09 -11.01
N ALA A 44 -12.62 -9.11 -10.43
CA ALA A 44 -12.90 -10.38 -11.12
C ALA A 44 -13.80 -10.19 -12.33
N GLN A 45 -14.83 -9.33 -12.25
CA GLN A 45 -15.67 -8.97 -13.39
C GLN A 45 -14.89 -8.22 -14.47
N LEU A 46 -14.08 -7.23 -14.09
CA LEU A 46 -13.27 -6.44 -15.03
C LEU A 46 -12.28 -7.32 -15.82
N THR A 47 -11.81 -8.41 -15.23
CA THR A 47 -10.82 -9.32 -15.82
C THR A 47 -11.44 -10.63 -16.35
N GLN A 48 -12.77 -10.74 -16.44
CA GLN A 48 -13.44 -11.98 -16.85
C GLN A 48 -12.94 -12.53 -18.20
N ALA A 49 -12.57 -11.66 -19.14
CA ALA A 49 -12.02 -12.04 -20.44
C ALA A 49 -10.59 -12.60 -20.37
N ASN A 50 -9.81 -12.19 -19.37
CA ASN A 50 -8.43 -12.65 -19.11
C ASN A 50 -8.27 -12.88 -17.60
N PRO A 51 -8.80 -14.00 -17.07
CA PRO A 51 -8.86 -14.21 -15.63
C PRO A 51 -7.49 -14.20 -14.95
N LEU A 52 -7.49 -13.85 -13.66
CA LEU A 52 -6.31 -13.82 -12.78
C LEU A 52 -6.63 -14.57 -11.49
N ASP A 53 -5.63 -15.20 -10.87
CA ASP A 53 -5.78 -15.70 -9.51
C ASP A 53 -5.77 -14.51 -8.55
N MET A 54 -6.87 -14.28 -7.81
CA MET A 54 -7.04 -13.05 -7.04
C MET A 54 -7.08 -13.28 -5.54
N TYR A 55 -6.29 -12.48 -4.83
CA TYR A 55 -6.29 -12.40 -3.37
C TYR A 55 -6.35 -10.95 -2.93
N GLY A 56 -7.24 -10.64 -2.00
CA GLY A 56 -7.18 -9.41 -1.22
C GLY A 56 -6.28 -9.62 -0.02
N ILE A 57 -5.52 -8.60 0.36
CA ILE A 57 -4.77 -8.58 1.61
C ILE A 57 -5.52 -7.66 2.55
N HIS A 58 -6.13 -8.24 3.59
CA HIS A 58 -6.94 -7.45 4.50
C HIS A 58 -6.07 -6.46 5.27
N ASN A 59 -6.47 -5.20 5.31
CA ASN A 59 -5.66 -4.12 5.87
C ASN A 59 -6.44 -3.17 6.77
N GLN A 60 -7.65 -3.54 7.21
CA GLN A 60 -8.39 -2.76 8.18
C GLN A 60 -7.88 -3.07 9.59
N THR A 61 -7.67 -2.03 10.39
CA THR A 61 -7.37 -2.18 11.81
C THR A 61 -8.54 -1.74 12.71
N HIS A 62 -8.24 -1.29 13.93
CA HIS A 62 -9.21 -0.99 15.00
C HIS A 62 -9.97 0.33 14.80
N GLY A 63 -10.04 0.84 13.56
CA GLY A 63 -10.73 2.07 13.21
C GLY A 63 -9.92 3.01 12.33
N PHE A 64 -10.56 4.12 11.93
CA PHE A 64 -9.97 5.11 11.03
C PHE A 64 -8.72 5.76 11.60
N GLU A 65 -8.72 6.13 12.89
CA GLU A 65 -7.56 6.80 13.50
C GLU A 65 -6.33 5.90 13.52
N ALA A 66 -6.52 4.60 13.73
CA ALA A 66 -5.46 3.62 13.67
C ALA A 66 -4.91 3.50 12.23
N ASP A 67 -5.78 3.32 11.23
CA ASP A 67 -5.37 3.25 9.82
C ASP A 67 -4.67 4.54 9.34
N LEU A 68 -5.10 5.70 9.82
CA LEU A 68 -4.45 6.98 9.54
C LEU A 68 -3.05 7.01 10.14
N LEU A 69 -2.91 6.63 11.41
CA LEU A 69 -1.61 6.57 12.06
C LEU A 69 -0.68 5.58 11.36
N GLU A 70 -1.18 4.43 10.94
CA GLU A 70 -0.41 3.44 10.17
C GLU A 70 0.10 4.03 8.87
N SER A 71 -0.76 4.76 8.16
CA SER A 71 -0.42 5.45 6.92
C SER A 71 0.71 6.46 7.14
N LEU A 72 0.67 7.20 8.25
CA LEU A 72 1.70 8.19 8.60
C LEU A 72 3.04 7.56 8.94
N LEU A 73 3.04 6.52 9.76
CA LEU A 73 4.27 5.81 10.09
C LEU A 73 4.88 5.17 8.85
N GLY A 74 4.05 4.54 8.01
CA GLY A 74 4.51 3.95 6.75
C GLY A 74 5.09 5.01 5.80
N LYS A 75 4.48 6.20 5.76
CA LYS A 75 5.00 7.33 4.97
C LYS A 75 6.30 7.90 5.48
N ALA A 76 6.41 8.11 6.79
CA ALA A 76 7.65 8.56 7.41
C ALA A 76 8.79 7.57 7.14
N GLU A 77 8.48 6.27 7.15
CA GLU A 77 9.44 5.22 6.82
C GLU A 77 9.85 5.28 5.33
N LEU A 78 8.90 5.45 4.41
CA LEU A 78 9.20 5.58 2.97
C LEU A 78 10.05 6.80 2.63
N TYR A 79 9.80 7.94 3.29
CA TYR A 79 10.60 9.15 3.10
C TYR A 79 12.08 8.93 3.38
N ARG A 80 12.40 8.15 4.43
CA ARG A 80 13.78 7.78 4.77
C ARG A 80 14.46 6.93 3.69
N TYR A 81 13.71 6.38 2.74
CA TYR A 81 14.24 5.59 1.64
C TYR A 81 14.39 6.38 0.34
N TRP A 82 14.09 7.68 0.35
CA TRP A 82 14.28 8.52 -0.81
C TRP A 82 15.76 8.71 -1.17
N PRO A 83 16.09 8.90 -2.46
CA PRO A 83 17.43 9.28 -2.85
C PRO A 83 17.85 10.58 -2.14
N GLY A 84 18.98 10.53 -1.43
CA GLY A 84 19.51 11.67 -0.66
C GLY A 84 19.10 11.72 0.81
N GLU A 85 18.03 11.02 1.20
CA GLU A 85 17.52 10.98 2.58
C GLU A 85 17.93 9.69 3.34
N MET A 86 18.42 8.69 2.60
CA MET A 86 18.83 7.40 3.16
C MET A 86 20.01 7.53 4.12
N THR A 87 19.74 7.35 5.41
CA THR A 87 20.77 7.28 6.45
C THR A 87 21.27 5.84 6.65
N PRO A 88 22.44 5.63 7.30
CA PRO A 88 22.90 4.28 7.68
C PRO A 88 21.87 3.49 8.50
N GLU A 89 21.14 4.16 9.39
CA GLU A 89 20.11 3.55 10.23
C GLU A 89 18.90 3.11 9.38
N ALA A 90 18.46 3.96 8.44
CA ALA A 90 17.39 3.61 7.49
C ALA A 90 17.81 2.40 6.63
N ALA A 91 19.05 2.37 6.15
CA ALA A 91 19.59 1.23 5.42
C ALA A 91 19.62 -0.05 6.28
N GLN A 92 20.02 0.04 7.55
CA GLN A 92 20.01 -1.09 8.48
C GLN A 92 18.60 -1.60 8.76
N ARG A 93 17.62 -0.71 8.92
CA ARG A 93 16.20 -1.09 9.06
C ARG A 93 15.69 -1.81 7.83
N LEU A 94 15.98 -1.30 6.64
CA LEU A 94 15.58 -1.94 5.39
C LEU A 94 16.21 -3.34 5.27
N GLN A 95 17.48 -3.52 5.66
CA GLN A 95 18.12 -4.83 5.75
C GLN A 95 17.40 -5.77 6.75
N ALA A 96 16.96 -5.26 7.90
CA ALA A 96 16.19 -6.04 8.86
C ALA A 96 14.85 -6.52 8.26
N TYR A 97 14.17 -5.69 7.45
CA TYR A 97 12.97 -6.13 6.74
C TYR A 97 13.26 -7.25 5.75
N GLY A 98 14.38 -7.15 5.01
CA GLY A 98 14.81 -8.21 4.10
C GLY A 98 15.10 -9.53 4.82
N GLN A 99 15.78 -9.48 5.98
CA GLN A 99 16.02 -10.66 6.82
C GLN A 99 14.73 -11.31 7.28
N LEU A 100 13.76 -10.49 7.71
CA LEU A 100 12.47 -10.95 8.17
C LEU A 100 11.64 -11.56 7.04
N LEU A 101 11.59 -10.91 5.87
CA LEU A 101 10.90 -11.45 4.69
C LEU A 101 11.52 -12.79 4.25
N ASN A 102 12.85 -12.88 4.19
CA ASN A 102 13.53 -14.13 3.86
C ASN A 102 13.20 -15.25 4.86
N ALA A 103 13.21 -14.96 6.16
CA ALA A 103 12.86 -15.95 7.18
C ALA A 103 11.42 -16.45 7.03
N LEU A 104 10.48 -15.55 6.70
CA LEU A 104 9.09 -15.91 6.45
C LEU A 104 8.93 -16.74 5.17
N CYS A 105 9.59 -16.37 4.07
CA CYS A 105 9.44 -17.05 2.77
C CYS A 105 9.97 -18.49 2.70
N VAL A 106 10.82 -18.89 3.65
CA VAL A 106 11.21 -20.31 3.84
C VAL A 106 10.04 -21.14 4.36
N GLN A 107 9.07 -20.52 5.03
CA GLN A 107 7.87 -21.18 5.51
C GLN A 107 6.77 -21.20 4.43
N ASP A 108 5.98 -22.27 4.41
CA ASP A 108 4.72 -22.29 3.68
C ASP A 108 3.60 -21.80 4.62
N LEU A 109 3.21 -20.54 4.47
CA LEU A 109 2.32 -19.87 5.41
C LEU A 109 0.86 -20.02 4.95
N ALA A 110 0.00 -20.38 5.89
CA ALA A 110 -1.44 -20.38 5.65
C ALA A 110 -1.96 -18.97 5.30
N PRO A 111 -3.09 -18.87 4.57
CA PRO A 111 -3.74 -17.60 4.23
C PRO A 111 -3.99 -16.66 5.41
N ASP A 112 -4.27 -17.21 6.59
CA ASP A 112 -4.62 -16.54 7.84
C ASP A 112 -3.48 -16.53 8.88
N ALA A 113 -2.26 -16.93 8.49
CA ALA A 113 -1.14 -17.01 9.41
C ALA A 113 -0.79 -15.65 10.03
N ASP A 114 -0.63 -15.60 11.36
CA ASP A 114 -0.12 -14.43 12.09
C ASP A 114 1.37 -14.23 11.79
N MET A 115 1.66 -13.49 10.73
CA MET A 115 3.02 -13.27 10.25
C MET A 115 3.89 -12.52 11.26
N VAL A 116 3.30 -11.63 12.08
CA VAL A 116 4.05 -10.89 13.10
C VAL A 116 4.41 -11.83 14.24
N GLY A 117 3.48 -12.67 14.72
CA GLY A 117 3.76 -13.69 15.73
C GLY A 117 4.81 -14.71 15.28
N ILE A 118 4.72 -15.15 14.03
CA ILE A 118 5.72 -16.04 13.43
C ILE A 118 7.08 -15.35 13.33
N ALA A 119 7.13 -14.11 12.84
CA ALA A 119 8.37 -13.35 12.76
C ALA A 119 9.04 -13.13 14.13
N LYS A 120 8.26 -12.91 15.20
CA LYS A 120 8.77 -12.82 16.59
C LYS A 120 9.47 -14.10 17.03
N THR A 121 8.96 -15.24 16.57
CA THR A 121 9.53 -16.56 16.89
C THR A 121 10.79 -16.84 16.07
N LEU A 122 10.77 -16.50 14.77
CA LEU A 122 11.89 -16.75 13.87
C LEU A 122 13.09 -15.83 14.15
N LEU A 123 12.85 -14.57 14.55
CA LEU A 123 13.87 -13.56 14.76
C LEU A 123 13.64 -12.82 16.10
N PRO A 124 13.84 -13.51 17.24
CA PRO A 124 13.61 -12.92 18.55
C PRO A 124 14.49 -11.67 18.75
N GLY A 125 13.88 -10.59 19.23
CA GLY A 125 14.55 -9.31 19.48
C GLY A 125 14.88 -8.45 18.25
N LYS A 126 14.60 -8.91 17.03
CA LYS A 126 14.86 -8.14 15.79
C LYS A 126 13.66 -7.35 15.26
N LEU A 127 12.48 -7.57 15.83
CA LEU A 127 11.25 -6.84 15.48
C LEU A 127 11.08 -5.50 16.21
N THR A 128 11.92 -5.27 17.20
CA THR A 128 11.91 -4.06 18.02
C THR A 128 13.12 -3.21 17.66
N LEU A 129 12.90 -1.94 17.34
CA LEU A 129 14.00 -1.00 17.20
C LEU A 129 14.18 -0.23 18.52
N PRO A 130 15.41 -0.14 19.05
CA PRO A 130 15.64 0.68 20.22
C PRO A 130 15.31 2.15 19.90
N LEU A 131 14.66 2.79 20.87
CA LEU A 131 14.48 4.23 20.92
C LEU A 131 15.86 4.91 20.80
N SER A 132 16.03 5.80 19.82
CA SER A 132 17.19 6.69 19.74
C SER A 132 16.72 8.14 19.75
N GLU A 133 17.55 9.07 20.24
CA GLU A 133 17.21 10.50 20.26
C GLU A 133 16.93 11.07 18.86
N GLN A 134 17.58 10.52 17.83
CA GLN A 134 17.30 10.84 16.42
C GLN A 134 15.94 10.31 15.94
N ASN A 135 15.44 9.19 16.47
CA ASN A 135 14.10 8.69 16.16
C ASN A 135 13.00 9.56 16.78
N LEU A 136 13.28 10.24 17.90
CA LEU A 136 12.32 11.09 18.62
C LEU A 136 12.01 12.41 17.90
N SER A 137 12.99 13.04 17.25
CA SER A 137 12.79 14.31 16.54
C SER A 137 11.88 14.17 15.31
N SER A 138 11.98 13.05 14.56
CA SER A 138 11.07 12.74 13.45
C SER A 138 9.62 12.47 13.89
N LEU A 139 9.39 12.20 15.18
CA LEU A 139 8.08 11.84 15.72
C LEU A 139 7.40 12.97 16.47
N GLN A 140 8.07 14.10 16.68
CA GLN A 140 7.48 15.25 17.39
C GLN A 140 6.17 15.71 16.74
N ALA A 141 6.06 15.66 15.41
CA ALA A 141 4.81 15.98 14.68
C ALA A 141 3.72 14.91 14.87
N VAL A 142 4.08 13.62 14.92
CA VAL A 142 3.16 12.50 15.22
C VAL A 142 2.70 12.55 16.69
N LEU A 143 3.54 13.05 17.59
CA LEU A 143 3.20 13.30 18.99
C LEU A 143 2.25 14.50 19.17
N GLN A 144 2.15 15.40 18.19
CA GLN A 144 1.17 16.50 18.21
C GLN A 144 -0.22 16.09 17.73
N LEU A 145 -0.43 14.85 17.25
CA LEU A 145 -1.74 14.40 16.80
C LEU A 145 -2.68 14.31 18.03
N PRO A 146 -3.87 14.95 18.02
CA PRO A 146 -4.75 15.01 19.20
C PRO A 146 -5.19 13.65 19.74
N PHE A 147 -5.26 12.62 18.90
CA PHE A 147 -5.61 11.26 19.30
C PHE A 147 -4.41 10.50 19.88
N ILE A 148 -3.18 10.78 19.44
CA ILE A 148 -1.94 10.22 20.02
C ILE A 148 -1.77 10.68 21.46
N GLN A 149 -2.11 11.94 21.76
CA GLN A 149 -2.09 12.46 23.13
C GLN A 149 -3.10 11.76 24.06
N LYS A 150 -4.07 11.03 23.49
CA LYS A 150 -5.04 10.22 24.24
C LYS A 150 -4.61 8.75 24.39
N MET A 151 -3.60 8.28 23.64
CA MET A 151 -3.05 6.93 23.77
C MET A 151 -2.14 6.83 24.99
N GLY A 152 -2.10 5.66 25.64
CA GLY A 152 -1.12 5.41 26.69
C GLY A 152 0.31 5.43 26.12
N TRP A 153 1.28 5.95 26.88
CA TRP A 153 2.69 6.00 26.44
C TRP A 153 3.25 4.63 26.04
N LEU A 154 2.83 3.57 26.74
CA LEU A 154 3.22 2.19 26.43
C LEU A 154 2.62 1.70 25.11
N GLU A 155 1.35 2.01 24.82
CA GLU A 155 0.68 1.65 23.56
C GLU A 155 1.34 2.37 22.40
N PHE A 156 1.60 3.67 22.57
CA PHE A 156 2.32 4.48 21.60
C PHE A 156 3.75 3.95 21.33
N ALA A 157 4.51 3.66 22.39
CA ALA A 157 5.87 3.15 22.25
C ALA A 157 5.91 1.76 21.58
N ASN A 158 5.01 0.84 21.96
CA ASN A 158 4.89 -0.46 21.31
C ASN A 158 4.48 -0.34 19.83
N TYR A 159 3.65 0.64 19.51
CA TYR A 159 3.17 0.85 18.16
C TYR A 159 4.25 1.45 17.25
N ILE A 160 5.03 2.42 17.75
CA ILE A 160 6.11 3.04 16.97
C ILE A 160 7.38 2.17 16.88
N TYR A 161 7.73 1.50 17.96
CA TYR A 161 9.04 0.84 18.11
C TYR A 161 8.94 -0.69 18.17
N GLY A 162 7.75 -1.25 18.32
CA GLY A 162 7.54 -2.67 18.60
C GLY A 162 7.29 -3.57 17.39
N THR A 163 7.08 -3.00 16.19
CA THR A 163 6.79 -3.81 14.99
C THR A 163 7.51 -3.30 13.75
N LEU A 164 8.12 -4.24 13.02
CA LEU A 164 8.75 -4.01 11.72
C LEU A 164 7.99 -4.79 10.63
N PRO A 165 7.67 -4.16 9.49
CA PRO A 165 7.81 -2.73 9.22
C PRO A 165 6.81 -1.88 10.04
N PRO A 166 7.10 -0.61 10.32
CA PRO A 166 6.19 0.28 11.03
C PRO A 166 4.97 0.58 10.16
N GLY A 167 3.88 1.02 10.80
CA GLY A 167 2.62 1.29 10.12
C GLY A 167 1.71 0.08 10.20
N ALA A 168 1.29 -0.45 9.05
CA ALA A 168 0.45 -1.64 8.91
C ALA A 168 1.33 -2.90 8.68
N PRO A 169 2.03 -3.41 9.71
CA PRO A 169 3.04 -4.46 9.58
C PRO A 169 2.47 -5.72 8.95
N ARG A 170 1.32 -6.22 9.44
CA ARG A 170 0.76 -7.50 8.99
C ARG A 170 0.44 -7.48 7.49
N PRO A 171 -0.36 -6.53 6.96
CA PRO A 171 -0.62 -6.49 5.53
C PRO A 171 0.64 -6.20 4.71
N THR A 172 1.59 -5.40 5.21
CA THR A 172 2.85 -5.15 4.51
C THR A 172 3.71 -6.41 4.39
N LEU A 173 3.85 -7.17 5.49
CA LEU A 173 4.56 -8.45 5.49
C LEU A 173 3.87 -9.47 4.60
N ARG A 174 2.55 -9.56 4.66
CA ARG A 174 1.77 -10.46 3.80
C ARG A 174 1.98 -10.13 2.33
N LEU A 175 1.87 -8.86 1.95
CA LEU A 175 2.08 -8.45 0.57
C LEU A 175 3.50 -8.76 0.09
N ALA A 176 4.52 -8.42 0.89
CA ALA A 176 5.89 -8.71 0.54
C ALA A 176 6.14 -10.22 0.37
N TYR A 177 5.55 -11.04 1.25
CA TYR A 177 5.62 -12.50 1.19
C TYR A 177 4.97 -13.05 -0.09
N GLU A 178 3.74 -12.64 -0.40
CA GLU A 178 3.03 -13.12 -1.59
C GLU A 178 3.72 -12.67 -2.89
N ILE A 179 4.28 -11.45 -2.92
CA ILE A 179 5.09 -10.97 -4.06
C ILE A 179 6.31 -11.88 -4.24
N LEU A 180 7.09 -12.09 -3.19
CA LEU A 180 8.33 -12.87 -3.28
C LEU A 180 8.05 -14.33 -3.66
N ARG A 181 7.01 -14.94 -3.07
CA ARG A 181 6.57 -16.30 -3.42
C ARG A 181 6.05 -16.40 -4.85
N GLY A 182 5.31 -15.40 -5.32
CA GLY A 182 4.87 -15.32 -6.71
C GLY A 182 6.05 -15.24 -7.69
N ILE A 183 7.04 -14.40 -7.39
CA ILE A 183 8.27 -14.27 -8.18
C ILE A 183 9.02 -15.61 -8.24
N GLN A 184 9.21 -16.25 -7.09
CA GLN A 184 9.86 -17.57 -7.00
C GLN A 184 9.12 -18.66 -7.79
N ALA A 185 7.80 -18.56 -7.88
CA ALA A 185 6.95 -19.45 -8.67
C ALA A 185 6.91 -19.09 -10.17
N GLY A 186 7.58 -18.02 -10.61
CA GLY A 186 7.55 -17.59 -12.01
C GLY A 186 6.26 -16.86 -12.43
N ALA A 187 5.49 -16.34 -11.48
CA ALA A 187 4.22 -15.67 -11.73
C ALA A 187 4.39 -14.25 -12.28
N GLU A 188 3.52 -13.84 -13.21
CA GLU A 188 3.26 -12.42 -13.43
C GLU A 188 2.33 -11.90 -12.33
N ILE A 189 2.70 -10.81 -11.67
CA ILE A 189 2.01 -10.30 -10.48
C ILE A 189 1.46 -8.90 -10.76
N PHE A 190 0.14 -8.77 -10.67
CA PHE A 190 -0.57 -7.50 -10.67
C PHE A 190 -0.84 -7.09 -9.22
N ILE A 191 -0.34 -5.93 -8.81
CA ILE A 191 -0.67 -5.30 -7.54
C ILE A 191 -1.65 -4.18 -7.83
N VAL A 192 -2.85 -4.29 -7.28
CA VAL A 192 -3.91 -3.31 -7.43
C VAL A 192 -4.14 -2.68 -6.07
N ALA A 193 -3.88 -1.38 -5.94
CA ALA A 193 -3.80 -0.75 -4.63
C ALA A 193 -4.48 0.61 -4.58
N HIS A 194 -5.22 0.85 -3.50
CA HIS A 194 -5.94 2.10 -3.23
C HIS A 194 -5.36 2.84 -2.04
N SER A 195 -5.15 4.16 -2.14
CA SER A 195 -4.88 5.01 -0.97
C SER A 195 -3.81 4.41 -0.02
N GLN A 196 -4.13 4.12 1.25
CA GLN A 196 -3.21 3.44 2.19
C GLN A 196 -2.58 2.16 1.63
N GLY A 197 -3.32 1.36 0.85
CA GLY A 197 -2.81 0.18 0.18
C GLY A 197 -1.59 0.45 -0.72
N LEU A 198 -1.44 1.67 -1.25
CA LEU A 198 -0.24 2.07 -1.98
C LEU A 198 0.97 2.32 -1.08
N ILE A 199 0.78 2.81 0.15
CA ILE A 199 1.84 2.93 1.15
C ILE A 199 2.33 1.53 1.54
N ILE A 200 1.40 0.62 1.83
CA ILE A 200 1.65 -0.79 2.12
C ILE A 200 2.41 -1.44 0.94
N THR A 201 1.96 -1.20 -0.29
CA THR A 201 2.62 -1.68 -1.52
C THR A 201 4.04 -1.16 -1.65
N ALA A 202 4.25 0.15 -1.47
CA ALA A 202 5.58 0.74 -1.60
C ALA A 202 6.56 0.16 -0.57
N LEU A 203 6.14 0.00 0.68
CA LEU A 203 6.96 -0.63 1.71
C LEU A 203 7.26 -2.09 1.37
N ALA A 204 6.25 -2.88 0.99
CA ALA A 204 6.44 -4.27 0.60
C ALA A 204 7.42 -4.41 -0.58
N CYS A 205 7.33 -3.54 -1.58
CA CYS A 205 8.25 -3.51 -2.72
C CYS A 205 9.69 -3.16 -2.29
N ARG A 206 9.90 -2.29 -1.31
CA ARG A 206 11.23 -2.01 -0.74
C ARG A 206 11.81 -3.25 -0.03
N MET A 207 10.97 -4.01 0.67
CA MET A 207 11.38 -5.28 1.28
C MET A 207 11.78 -6.33 0.23
N VAL A 208 11.02 -6.42 -0.86
CA VAL A 208 11.34 -7.33 -1.97
C VAL A 208 12.61 -6.89 -2.70
N GLU A 209 12.78 -5.59 -2.95
CA GLU A 209 13.98 -5.02 -3.57
C GLU A 209 15.25 -5.40 -2.81
N ILE A 210 15.22 -5.31 -1.47
CA ILE A 210 16.41 -5.60 -0.67
C ILE A 210 16.75 -7.09 -0.63
N VAL A 211 15.73 -7.97 -0.68
CA VAL A 211 15.93 -9.43 -0.77
C VAL A 211 16.47 -9.83 -2.14
N LEU A 212 15.94 -9.23 -3.20
CA LEU A 212 16.28 -9.54 -4.59
C LEU A 212 17.37 -8.63 -5.16
N LYS A 213 18.10 -7.93 -4.29
CA LYS A 213 19.14 -6.97 -4.69
C LYS A 213 20.15 -7.65 -5.63
N GLY A 214 20.29 -7.11 -6.84
CA GLY A 214 21.18 -7.66 -7.87
C GLY A 214 20.49 -8.55 -8.92
N SER A 215 19.18 -8.81 -8.81
CA SER A 215 18.40 -9.54 -9.81
C SER A 215 17.39 -8.63 -10.52
N PRO A 216 17.79 -7.72 -11.42
CA PRO A 216 16.92 -6.64 -11.93
C PRO A 216 15.63 -7.13 -12.62
N LYS A 217 15.60 -8.39 -13.08
CA LYS A 217 14.45 -8.99 -13.75
C LYS A 217 13.23 -9.17 -12.86
N TRP A 218 13.38 -9.10 -11.53
CA TRP A 218 12.23 -9.24 -10.64
C TRP A 218 11.17 -8.18 -10.90
N ALA A 219 11.58 -6.94 -11.21
CA ALA A 219 10.66 -5.85 -11.51
C ALA A 219 9.80 -6.14 -12.75
N GLU A 220 10.35 -6.82 -13.75
CA GLU A 220 9.63 -7.22 -14.98
C GLU A 220 8.51 -8.23 -14.73
N MET A 221 8.43 -8.80 -13.52
CA MET A 221 7.35 -9.70 -13.11
C MET A 221 6.19 -8.97 -12.42
N LEU A 222 6.38 -7.71 -12.02
CA LEU A 222 5.35 -6.93 -11.33
C LEU A 222 4.69 -5.92 -12.25
N ARG A 223 3.40 -5.68 -12.04
CA ARG A 223 2.58 -4.61 -12.60
C ARG A 223 1.82 -3.94 -11.48
N ILE A 224 2.01 -2.64 -11.26
CA ILE A 224 1.34 -1.90 -10.19
C ILE A 224 0.30 -0.98 -10.83
N VAL A 225 -0.97 -1.17 -10.46
CA VAL A 225 -2.07 -0.29 -10.82
C VAL A 225 -2.57 0.35 -9.54
N GLY A 226 -2.11 1.58 -9.29
CA GLY A 226 -2.53 2.37 -8.15
C GLY A 226 -3.70 3.28 -8.50
N TYR A 227 -4.66 3.43 -7.61
CA TYR A 227 -5.71 4.43 -7.75
C TYR A 227 -5.92 5.21 -6.45
N GLY A 228 -6.35 6.48 -6.56
CA GLY A 228 -6.38 7.42 -5.43
C GLY A 228 -5.02 7.51 -4.72
N PRO A 229 -3.93 7.84 -5.44
CA PRO A 229 -2.58 7.71 -4.92
C PRO A 229 -2.34 8.67 -3.75
N VAL A 230 -1.84 8.13 -2.66
CA VAL A 230 -1.26 8.91 -1.55
C VAL A 230 0.26 8.77 -1.53
N ILE A 231 0.86 8.14 -2.55
CA ILE A 231 2.32 7.93 -2.69
C ILE A 231 2.97 8.84 -3.73
N LEU A 232 4.26 9.10 -3.53
CA LEU A 232 5.14 9.78 -4.46
C LEU A 232 6.00 8.76 -5.20
N TRP A 233 6.49 9.09 -6.39
CA TRP A 233 7.36 8.20 -7.15
C TRP A 233 8.63 7.81 -6.38
N ALA A 234 9.17 8.74 -5.59
CA ALA A 234 10.33 8.48 -4.73
C ALA A 234 10.09 7.43 -3.64
N ASP A 235 8.83 7.17 -3.27
CA ASP A 235 8.47 6.11 -2.32
C ASP A 235 8.76 4.71 -2.90
N LEU A 236 8.58 4.54 -4.22
CA LEU A 236 8.77 3.26 -4.91
C LEU A 236 10.24 3.02 -5.30
N PRO A 237 10.70 1.75 -5.30
CA PRO A 237 11.93 1.35 -5.99
C PRO A 237 11.97 1.90 -7.42
N ALA A 238 13.10 2.50 -7.82
CA ALA A 238 13.24 3.11 -9.14
C ALA A 238 12.99 2.11 -10.29
N VAL A 239 13.37 0.85 -10.09
CA VAL A 239 13.15 -0.24 -11.07
C VAL A 239 11.67 -0.54 -11.32
N LEU A 240 10.77 -0.15 -10.41
CA LEU A 240 9.32 -0.36 -10.54
C LEU A 240 8.59 0.83 -11.17
N HIS A 241 9.25 1.96 -11.42
CA HIS A 241 8.58 3.14 -11.98
C HIS A 241 7.93 2.79 -13.33
N GLN A 242 8.68 2.16 -14.23
CA GLN A 242 8.18 1.69 -15.55
C GLN A 242 7.24 0.48 -15.46
N GLN A 243 6.95 0.00 -14.26
CA GLN A 243 6.03 -1.11 -13.99
C GLN A 243 4.79 -0.64 -13.25
N THR A 244 4.59 0.68 -13.14
CA THR A 244 3.53 1.28 -12.33
C THR A 244 2.74 2.28 -13.14
N VAL A 245 1.41 2.25 -12.98
CA VAL A 245 0.50 3.30 -13.44
C VAL A 245 -0.30 3.78 -12.24
N LEU A 246 -0.35 5.09 -12.02
CA LEU A 246 -1.16 5.71 -10.96
C LEU A 246 -2.36 6.43 -11.59
N ILE A 247 -3.56 6.20 -11.07
CA ILE A 247 -4.80 6.80 -11.56
C ILE A 247 -5.35 7.71 -10.46
N GLN A 248 -5.52 8.99 -10.78
CA GLN A 248 -6.07 9.97 -9.85
C GLN A 248 -7.25 10.68 -10.50
N HIS A 249 -8.38 10.76 -9.80
CA HIS A 249 -9.47 11.64 -10.20
C HIS A 249 -9.09 13.09 -9.93
N ARG A 250 -9.37 14.02 -10.85
CA ARG A 250 -8.98 15.44 -10.72
C ARG A 250 -9.47 16.07 -9.41
N GLN A 251 -10.67 15.70 -8.99
CA GLN A 251 -11.32 16.20 -7.78
C GLN A 251 -11.03 15.37 -6.52
N ASP A 252 -10.15 14.35 -6.61
CA ASP A 252 -9.71 13.59 -5.44
C ASP A 252 -8.75 14.44 -4.59
N LEU A 253 -9.30 15.06 -3.55
CA LEU A 253 -8.57 16.01 -2.70
C LEU A 253 -7.56 15.30 -1.80
N VAL A 254 -7.82 14.05 -1.43
CA VAL A 254 -6.91 13.24 -0.61
C VAL A 254 -5.65 12.93 -1.42
N ALA A 255 -5.82 12.44 -2.65
CA ALA A 255 -4.70 12.17 -3.54
C ALA A 255 -3.94 13.46 -3.90
N GLU A 256 -4.64 14.55 -4.19
CA GLU A 256 -4.02 15.84 -4.48
C GLU A 256 -3.15 16.35 -3.32
N SER A 257 -3.64 16.22 -2.08
CA SER A 257 -2.93 16.72 -0.90
C SER A 257 -1.71 15.87 -0.55
N LEU A 258 -1.86 14.54 -0.55
CA LEU A 258 -0.84 13.62 -0.01
C LEU A 258 0.18 13.14 -1.03
N SER A 259 -0.03 13.41 -2.32
CA SER A 259 0.78 12.83 -3.39
C SER A 259 1.25 13.81 -4.46
N ASN A 260 1.10 15.13 -4.28
CA ASN A 260 1.68 16.15 -5.16
C ASN A 260 2.76 17.00 -4.46
N MET A 261 3.97 17.04 -5.04
CA MET A 261 5.11 17.83 -4.55
C MET A 261 5.09 19.32 -4.99
N ARG A 262 3.94 19.91 -5.34
CA ARG A 262 3.92 21.31 -5.84
C ARG A 262 4.18 22.37 -4.76
N GLN A 263 4.31 21.99 -3.49
CA GLN A 263 4.65 22.91 -2.40
C GLN A 263 5.88 22.37 -1.66
N MET A 264 7.00 23.08 -1.77
CA MET A 264 8.26 22.71 -1.11
C MET A 264 8.17 22.86 0.41
N GLY A 265 8.88 21.95 1.11
CA GLY A 265 8.82 21.75 2.55
C GLY A 265 7.99 20.51 2.90
N VAL A 266 8.32 19.33 2.34
CA VAL A 266 7.50 18.11 2.44
C VAL A 266 7.12 17.77 3.87
N TRP A 267 8.04 17.87 4.83
CA TRP A 267 7.70 17.62 6.24
C TRP A 267 6.82 18.72 6.84
N ASN A 268 7.09 19.99 6.53
CA ASN A 268 6.28 21.11 7.02
C ASN A 268 4.88 21.14 6.39
N ASN A 269 4.73 20.70 5.14
CA ASN A 269 3.45 20.60 4.44
C ASN A 269 2.70 19.34 4.84
N VAL A 270 3.37 18.20 4.99
CA VAL A 270 2.77 16.99 5.57
C VAL A 270 2.33 17.30 7.00
N GLN A 271 3.13 18.00 7.81
CA GLN A 271 2.76 18.43 9.16
C GLN A 271 1.62 19.46 9.17
N ALA A 272 1.64 20.49 8.33
CA ALA A 272 0.58 21.51 8.29
C ALA A 272 -0.72 20.98 7.68
N GLN A 273 -0.64 20.16 6.64
CA GLN A 273 -1.79 19.47 6.08
C GLN A 273 -2.30 18.44 7.07
N LEU A 274 -1.45 17.65 7.74
CA LEU A 274 -1.89 16.73 8.80
C LEU A 274 -2.53 17.47 9.96
N GLN A 275 -1.92 18.53 10.46
CA GLN A 275 -2.48 19.32 11.53
C GLN A 275 -3.83 19.93 11.13
N ASN A 276 -3.99 20.39 9.87
CA ASN A 276 -5.28 20.78 9.32
C ASN A 276 -6.26 19.61 9.15
N LEU A 277 -5.78 18.43 8.75
CA LEU A 277 -6.56 17.20 8.57
C LEU A 277 -7.08 16.70 9.94
N LEU A 278 -6.32 16.86 11.01
CA LEU A 278 -6.65 16.37 12.35
C LEU A 278 -7.46 17.36 13.18
N ASN A 279 -7.14 18.66 13.09
CA ASN A 279 -7.94 19.73 13.66
C ASN A 279 -9.35 19.75 13.03
N ASN A 280 -9.46 19.23 11.80
CA ASN A 280 -10.71 19.00 11.11
C ASN A 280 -11.02 17.51 10.96
N SER A 281 -10.56 16.62 11.85
CA SER A 281 -10.82 15.18 11.71
C SER A 281 -12.33 14.89 11.55
N ASP A 282 -13.20 15.53 12.33
CA ASP A 282 -14.67 15.53 12.15
C ASP A 282 -15.15 16.09 10.79
N GLY A 283 -14.43 17.05 10.23
CA GLY A 283 -14.68 17.63 8.91
C GLY A 283 -14.18 16.74 7.76
N LEU A 284 -13.10 15.99 7.96
CA LEU A 284 -12.57 14.97 7.08
C LEU A 284 -13.37 13.68 7.14
N PHE A 285 -13.91 13.29 8.29
CA PHE A 285 -14.88 12.21 8.36
C PHE A 285 -16.03 12.53 7.39
N LYS A 286 -16.55 13.76 7.45
CA LYS A 286 -17.53 14.25 6.49
C LYS A 286 -16.96 14.41 5.08
N ALA A 287 -15.71 14.81 4.89
CA ALA A 287 -15.12 14.99 3.56
C ALA A 287 -14.74 13.67 2.88
N MET A 288 -14.26 12.63 3.57
CA MET A 288 -13.99 11.30 3.02
C MET A 288 -15.28 10.50 2.83
N GLU A 289 -16.29 10.69 3.69
CA GLU A 289 -17.64 10.16 3.45
C GLU A 289 -18.36 10.87 2.28
N ARG A 290 -18.08 12.16 2.05
CA ARG A 290 -18.69 12.96 0.96
C ARG A 290 -17.85 13.01 -0.32
N ASP A 291 -16.55 12.80 -0.26
CA ASP A 291 -15.64 12.80 -1.41
C ASP A 291 -15.74 11.43 -2.09
N SER A 292 -16.86 11.28 -2.76
CA SER A 292 -17.14 10.13 -3.61
C SER A 292 -16.00 9.85 -4.60
N HIS A 293 -15.16 10.83 -4.93
CA HIS A 293 -14.12 10.68 -5.93
C HIS A 293 -12.88 9.93 -5.43
N HIS A 294 -12.53 10.05 -4.13
CA HIS A 294 -11.43 9.28 -3.55
C HIS A 294 -11.81 7.82 -3.29
N ALA A 295 -13.10 7.52 -3.09
CA ALA A 295 -13.55 6.19 -2.73
C ALA A 295 -13.17 5.13 -3.78
N ALA A 296 -12.74 3.94 -3.33
CA ALA A 296 -12.44 2.82 -4.22
C ALA A 296 -13.62 2.47 -5.15
N SER A 297 -14.85 2.63 -4.66
CA SER A 297 -16.07 2.43 -5.45
C SER A 297 -16.13 3.33 -6.70
N ASN A 298 -15.62 4.55 -6.63
CA ASN A 298 -15.58 5.42 -7.80
C ASN A 298 -14.55 4.89 -8.81
N TYR A 299 -13.32 4.61 -8.39
CA TYR A 299 -12.30 4.09 -9.31
C TYR A 299 -12.66 2.74 -9.94
N LEU A 300 -13.31 1.85 -9.19
CA LEU A 300 -13.65 0.50 -9.67
C LEU A 300 -14.94 0.41 -10.50
N GLY A 301 -15.64 1.52 -10.74
CA GLY A 301 -16.84 1.52 -11.58
C GLY A 301 -18.11 1.07 -10.84
N LEU A 302 -18.12 1.18 -9.51
CA LEU A 302 -19.26 0.78 -8.67
C LEU A 302 -20.25 1.93 -8.46
N GLN A 303 -19.96 3.12 -8.97
CA GLN A 303 -20.87 4.25 -8.99
C GLN A 303 -21.41 4.46 -10.41
N ASP A 304 -22.69 4.80 -10.50
CA ASP A 304 -23.35 5.06 -11.79
C ASP A 304 -23.05 6.49 -12.26
N ASN A 305 -21.77 6.76 -12.54
CA ASN A 305 -21.32 8.01 -13.13
C ASN A 305 -20.21 7.76 -14.15
N LEU A 306 -20.07 8.69 -15.09
CA LEU A 306 -19.17 8.52 -16.23
C LEU A 306 -17.71 8.42 -15.82
N THR A 307 -17.27 9.18 -14.82
CA THR A 307 -15.86 9.14 -14.41
C THR A 307 -15.52 7.81 -13.75
N SER A 308 -16.46 7.24 -12.98
CA SER A 308 -16.35 5.91 -12.39
C SER A 308 -16.23 4.82 -13.47
N GLN A 309 -17.09 4.90 -14.50
CA GLN A 309 -17.05 3.97 -15.65
C GLN A 309 -15.76 4.10 -16.47
N ARG A 310 -15.27 5.32 -16.71
CA ARG A 310 -14.00 5.56 -17.42
C ARG A 310 -12.81 5.04 -16.63
N SER A 311 -12.80 5.26 -15.32
CA SER A 311 -11.74 4.76 -14.43
C SER A 311 -11.68 3.24 -14.44
N SER A 312 -12.84 2.58 -14.28
CA SER A 312 -12.92 1.11 -14.28
C SER A 312 -12.54 0.52 -15.63
N LYS A 313 -12.87 1.20 -16.74
CA LYS A 313 -12.45 0.80 -18.08
C LYS A 313 -10.93 0.87 -18.24
N LEU A 314 -10.30 1.92 -17.74
CA LEU A 314 -8.83 2.03 -17.74
C LEU A 314 -8.18 0.94 -16.89
N ILE A 315 -8.69 0.69 -15.69
CA ILE A 315 -8.22 -0.41 -14.82
C ILE A 315 -8.38 -1.76 -15.53
N GLN A 316 -9.54 -2.04 -16.15
CA GLN A 316 -9.75 -3.25 -16.94
C GLN A 316 -8.68 -3.41 -18.02
N LEU A 317 -8.42 -2.37 -18.81
CA LEU A 317 -7.41 -2.42 -19.87
C LEU A 317 -6.03 -2.73 -19.28
N LEU A 318 -5.65 -2.06 -18.19
CA LEU A 318 -4.35 -2.28 -17.53
C LEU A 318 -4.19 -3.71 -16.97
N LEU A 319 -5.28 -4.36 -16.57
CA LEU A 319 -5.22 -5.73 -16.03
C LEU A 319 -5.30 -6.82 -17.10
N THR A 320 -5.88 -6.52 -18.26
CA THR A 320 -6.17 -7.53 -19.28
C THR A 320 -5.14 -7.57 -20.40
N GLU A 321 -4.40 -6.49 -20.60
CA GLU A 321 -3.46 -6.36 -21.72
C GLU A 321 -2.04 -6.77 -21.38
N ASN A 322 -1.27 -7.12 -22.41
CA ASN A 322 0.10 -7.57 -22.24
C ASN A 322 1.04 -6.35 -22.13
N TRP A 323 1.55 -6.11 -20.93
CA TRP A 323 2.43 -4.99 -20.63
C TRP A 323 3.76 -5.01 -21.38
N GLN A 324 4.23 -6.18 -21.82
CA GLN A 324 5.50 -6.29 -22.55
C GLN A 324 5.36 -5.88 -24.02
N THR A 325 4.20 -6.12 -24.62
CA THR A 325 4.01 -5.95 -26.07
C THR A 325 3.05 -4.83 -26.42
N SER A 326 2.28 -4.31 -25.46
CA SER A 326 1.28 -3.29 -25.71
C SER A 326 1.90 -1.89 -25.85
N PRO A 327 1.77 -1.22 -27.02
CA PRO A 327 2.31 0.12 -27.23
C PRO A 327 1.65 1.17 -26.34
N TRP A 328 0.35 1.00 -26.03
CA TRP A 328 -0.38 1.94 -25.20
C TRP A 328 0.03 1.83 -23.73
N ILE A 329 0.27 0.62 -23.22
CA ILE A 329 0.79 0.44 -21.86
C ILE A 329 2.18 1.05 -21.74
N SER A 330 3.05 0.84 -22.73
CA SER A 330 4.39 1.45 -22.72
C SER A 330 4.34 2.98 -22.64
N GLY A 331 3.30 3.62 -23.18
CA GLY A 331 3.11 5.06 -23.08
C GLY A 331 2.55 5.54 -21.74
N LEU A 332 1.83 4.68 -21.01
CA LEU A 332 1.22 5.02 -19.71
C LEU A 332 2.08 4.60 -18.51
N ALA A 333 2.86 3.53 -18.64
CA ALA A 333 3.73 3.05 -17.59
C ALA A 333 4.71 4.15 -17.13
N GLY A 334 4.93 4.25 -15.83
CA GLY A 334 5.71 5.34 -15.23
C GLY A 334 4.97 6.67 -15.10
N ASN A 335 3.68 6.74 -15.46
CA ASN A 335 2.92 7.98 -15.39
C ASN A 335 1.80 7.92 -14.34
N ARG A 336 1.48 9.12 -13.84
CA ARG A 336 0.22 9.38 -13.15
C ARG A 336 -0.77 9.94 -14.16
N ILE A 337 -1.90 9.27 -14.31
CA ILE A 337 -3.01 9.65 -15.17
C ILE A 337 -4.03 10.40 -14.32
N ILE A 338 -4.27 11.66 -14.66
CA ILE A 338 -5.33 12.46 -14.05
C ILE A 338 -6.59 12.30 -14.89
N LEU A 339 -7.64 11.74 -14.28
CA LEU A 339 -8.97 11.64 -14.88
C LEU A 339 -9.69 12.97 -14.66
N GLU A 340 -9.86 13.73 -15.72
CA GLU A 340 -10.66 14.96 -15.69
C GLU A 340 -12.15 14.62 -15.51
N ALA A 341 -12.84 15.40 -14.68
CA ALA A 341 -14.30 15.50 -14.79
C ALA A 341 -14.61 16.21 -16.11
N GLU A 342 -15.67 15.82 -16.81
CA GLU A 342 -16.05 16.53 -18.04
C GLU A 342 -16.22 18.04 -17.79
N VAL A 343 -15.84 18.83 -18.80
CA VAL A 343 -16.03 20.29 -18.86
C VAL A 343 -17.47 20.60 -19.21
#